data_AF-A0A0G0REU6-F1
#
_entry.id   AF-A0A0G0REU6-F1
#
_cell.length_a   1.000
_cell.length_b   1.000
_cell.length_c   1.000
_cell.angle_alpha   90.00
_cell.angle_beta   90.00
_cell.angle_gamma   90.00
#
_symmetry.space_group_name_H-M   'P 1'
#
loop_
_entity.id
_entity.type
_entity.pdbx_description
1 polymer ?
#
loop_
_entity_poly.entity_id
_entity_poly.type
_entity_poly.pdbx_seq_one_letter_code
_entity_poly.pdbx_strand_id
1 'polypeptide(L)'
;MPALASITKHQSQVVKKILLIIYLLLLTILLSGCSTVSFNKPAALQVTSTPQASVFLDGKHLGKTPFYSDQITAGSHSIKISASQTSYVDKITLTSGTLTVINRELADNFMAQSGENLWLEPGLTGTLIISRPSDAYITIDGKSYGKTAKLVQDLEDGDHKVQLTADGFIPREFAIKTSSKYRLIADVTIASQIAKGQVAPNTPLTLPQTKKIEITKTPQGFLRVRKDASLTSDEIGRVSTGDQLEVIQETGEWVKVIFEGKQGWISKTYTKEIGN
;
A
#
# COMPACT_ATOMS: atom_id res chain seq x y z
N MET A 1 -43.06 -25.37 -74.97
CA MET A 1 -43.22 -24.93 -73.56
C MET A 1 -41.86 -24.97 -72.83
N PRO A 2 -40.99 -23.94 -72.88
CA PRO A 2 -39.77 -23.92 -72.05
C PRO A 2 -39.63 -22.68 -71.13
N ALA A 3 -40.51 -21.67 -71.24
CA ALA A 3 -40.30 -20.37 -70.59
C ALA A 3 -40.56 -20.36 -69.07
N LEU A 4 -41.40 -21.26 -68.55
CA LEU A 4 -41.80 -21.27 -67.13
C LEU A 4 -40.77 -21.92 -66.19
N ALA A 5 -39.88 -22.78 -66.67
CA ALA A 5 -38.88 -23.48 -65.83
C ALA A 5 -37.62 -22.64 -65.53
N SER A 6 -37.34 -21.62 -66.34
CA SER A 6 -36.15 -20.74 -66.18
C SER A 6 -36.31 -19.77 -65.01
N ILE A 7 -37.52 -19.24 -64.82
CA ILE A 7 -37.81 -18.16 -63.85
C ILE A 7 -37.74 -18.69 -62.40
N THR A 8 -38.20 -19.92 -62.16
CA THR A 8 -38.19 -20.55 -60.83
C THR A 8 -36.78 -20.90 -60.35
N LYS A 9 -35.88 -21.31 -61.25
CA LYS A 9 -34.47 -21.59 -60.92
C LYS A 9 -33.68 -20.32 -60.62
N HIS A 10 -33.98 -19.22 -61.32
CA HIS A 10 -33.35 -17.92 -61.08
C HIS A 10 -33.76 -17.33 -59.72
N GLN A 11 -35.05 -17.38 -59.37
CA GLN A 11 -35.59 -16.96 -58.07
C GLN A 11 -34.97 -17.74 -56.90
N SER A 12 -34.82 -19.06 -57.04
CA SER A 12 -34.19 -19.93 -56.02
C SER A 12 -32.71 -19.58 -55.76
N GLN A 13 -31.96 -19.22 -56.81
CA GLN A 13 -30.56 -18.83 -56.68
C GLN A 13 -30.37 -17.46 -56.00
N VAL A 14 -31.28 -16.51 -56.25
CA VAL A 14 -31.24 -15.19 -55.61
C VAL A 14 -31.54 -15.29 -54.12
N VAL A 15 -32.53 -16.10 -53.72
CA VAL A 15 -32.88 -16.33 -52.31
C VAL A 15 -31.72 -16.99 -51.55
N LYS A 16 -31.04 -17.99 -52.14
CA LYS A 16 -29.85 -18.61 -51.53
C LYS A 16 -28.70 -17.64 -51.34
N LYS A 17 -28.45 -16.74 -52.31
CA LYS A 17 -27.42 -15.70 -52.18
C LYS A 17 -27.77 -14.68 -51.09
N ILE A 18 -29.03 -14.29 -50.96
CA ILE A 18 -29.49 -13.37 -49.90
C ILE A 18 -29.33 -14.03 -48.53
N LEU A 19 -29.71 -15.29 -48.37
CA LEU A 19 -29.51 -16.05 -47.12
C LEU A 19 -28.03 -16.20 -46.75
N LEU A 20 -27.15 -16.42 -47.73
CA LEU A 20 -25.70 -16.49 -47.51
C LEU A 20 -25.13 -15.13 -47.05
N ILE A 21 -25.59 -14.03 -47.65
CA ILE A 21 -25.17 -12.66 -47.30
C ILE A 21 -25.66 -12.29 -45.88
N ILE A 22 -26.90 -12.65 -45.53
CA ILE A 22 -27.46 -12.46 -44.19
C ILE A 22 -26.66 -13.27 -43.16
N TYR A 23 -26.29 -14.51 -43.48
CA TYR A 23 -25.45 -15.34 -42.61
C TYR A 23 -24.05 -14.75 -42.42
N LEU A 24 -23.42 -14.24 -43.48
CA LEU A 24 -22.13 -13.53 -43.41
C LEU A 24 -22.22 -12.22 -42.59
N LEU A 25 -23.32 -11.47 -42.71
CA LEU A 25 -23.58 -10.27 -41.91
C LEU A 25 -23.89 -10.58 -40.44
N LEU A 26 -24.55 -11.69 -40.13
CA LEU A 26 -24.75 -12.16 -38.75
C LEU A 26 -23.44 -12.67 -38.12
N LEU A 27 -22.56 -13.28 -38.91
CA LEU A 27 -21.26 -13.77 -38.46
C LEU A 27 -20.31 -12.61 -38.07
N THR A 28 -20.34 -11.48 -38.79
CA THR A 28 -19.52 -10.31 -38.46
C THR A 28 -20.00 -9.59 -37.19
N ILE A 29 -21.30 -9.63 -36.89
CA ILE A 29 -21.87 -9.12 -35.64
C ILE A 29 -21.44 -9.98 -34.44
N LEU A 30 -21.35 -11.31 -34.61
CA LEU A 30 -20.83 -12.24 -33.59
C LEU A 30 -19.31 -12.06 -33.32
N LEU A 31 -18.54 -11.62 -34.33
CA LEU A 31 -17.09 -11.37 -34.22
C LEU A 31 -16.74 -9.95 -33.73
N SER A 32 -17.71 -9.05 -33.63
CA SER A 32 -17.52 -7.66 -33.18
C SER A 32 -17.46 -7.51 -31.64
N GLY A 33 -17.63 -8.61 -30.90
CA GLY A 33 -17.55 -8.67 -29.44
C GLY A 33 -16.16 -8.89 -28.85
N CYS A 34 -15.09 -8.73 -29.64
CA CYS A 34 -13.73 -8.74 -29.09
C CYS A 34 -13.44 -7.37 -28.46
N SER A 35 -14.04 -7.10 -27.30
CA SER A 35 -13.54 -6.06 -26.40
C SER A 35 -12.04 -6.29 -26.27
N THR A 36 -11.25 -5.26 -26.55
CA THR A 36 -9.80 -5.24 -26.41
C THR A 36 -9.45 -5.78 -25.02
N VAL A 37 -9.12 -7.07 -24.94
CA VAL A 37 -8.57 -7.68 -23.74
C VAL A 37 -7.24 -6.99 -23.55
N SER A 38 -7.21 -6.01 -22.64
CA SER A 38 -5.96 -5.41 -22.20
C SER A 38 -5.22 -6.50 -21.45
N PHE A 39 -4.34 -7.21 -22.16
CA PHE A 39 -3.39 -8.16 -21.59
C PHE A 39 -2.31 -7.37 -20.82
N ASN A 40 -2.70 -6.65 -19.77
CA ASN A 40 -1.74 -6.14 -18.82
C ASN A 40 -1.03 -7.36 -18.23
N LYS A 41 0.31 -7.38 -18.33
CA LYS A 41 1.10 -8.45 -17.73
C LYS A 41 0.76 -8.52 -16.24
N PRO A 42 0.65 -9.72 -15.66
CA PRO A 42 0.37 -9.83 -14.24
C PRO A 42 1.51 -9.19 -13.44
N ALA A 43 1.20 -8.79 -12.21
CA ALA A 43 2.16 -8.35 -11.22
C ALA A 43 2.50 -9.52 -10.29
N ALA A 44 3.71 -9.49 -9.75
CA ALA A 44 4.14 -10.44 -8.73
C ALA A 44 4.09 -9.81 -7.33
N LEU A 45 3.69 -10.61 -6.35
CA LEU A 45 3.62 -10.25 -4.95
C LEU A 45 4.31 -11.33 -4.12
N GLN A 46 5.28 -10.91 -3.31
CA GLN A 46 5.91 -11.73 -2.28
C GLN A 46 5.61 -11.13 -0.91
N VAL A 47 5.17 -11.98 0.03
CA VAL A 47 4.85 -11.55 1.40
C VAL A 47 5.51 -12.47 2.41
N THR A 48 6.32 -11.92 3.29
CA THR A 48 6.91 -12.62 4.43
C THR A 48 6.47 -11.97 5.73
N SER A 49 6.37 -12.75 6.80
CA SER A 49 6.12 -12.18 8.12
C SER A 49 6.63 -13.05 9.25
N THR A 50 6.89 -12.40 10.38
CA THR A 50 7.17 -13.04 11.66
C THR A 50 6.24 -12.43 12.73
N PRO A 51 5.42 -13.23 13.44
CA PRO A 51 5.15 -14.65 13.21
C PRO A 51 4.49 -14.92 11.84
N GLN A 52 4.35 -16.20 11.50
CA GLN A 52 3.57 -16.62 10.33
C GLN A 52 2.15 -16.04 10.41
N ALA A 53 1.69 -15.48 9.30
CA ALA A 53 0.43 -14.75 9.20
C ALA A 53 -0.38 -15.24 7.99
N SER A 54 -1.68 -15.01 8.03
CA SER A 54 -2.55 -15.15 6.86
C SER A 54 -2.50 -13.88 6.01
N VAL A 55 -2.44 -14.04 4.69
CA VAL A 55 -2.35 -12.96 3.70
C VAL A 55 -3.70 -12.84 3.00
N PHE A 56 -4.21 -11.60 2.96
CA PHE A 56 -5.43 -11.25 2.25
C PHE A 56 -5.14 -10.09 1.29
N LEU A 57 -5.76 -10.13 0.12
CA LEU A 57 -5.71 -9.07 -0.88
C LEU A 57 -7.14 -8.72 -1.27
N ASP A 58 -7.53 -7.46 -1.10
CA ASP A 58 -8.90 -6.96 -1.29
C ASP A 58 -9.95 -7.78 -0.54
N GLY A 59 -9.60 -8.20 0.68
CA GLY A 59 -10.44 -9.06 1.53
C GLY A 59 -10.45 -10.53 1.14
N LYS A 60 -9.92 -10.93 -0.02
CA LYS A 60 -9.77 -12.34 -0.41
C LYS A 60 -8.56 -12.96 0.27
N HIS A 61 -8.76 -14.08 0.96
CA HIS A 61 -7.66 -14.87 1.52
C HIS A 61 -6.82 -15.52 0.42
N LEU A 62 -5.51 -15.26 0.42
CA LEU A 62 -4.57 -15.79 -0.57
C LEU A 62 -3.75 -16.98 -0.05
N GLY A 63 -3.46 -17.02 1.26
CA GLY A 63 -2.64 -18.07 1.87
C GLY A 63 -1.97 -17.61 3.16
N LYS A 64 -0.89 -18.29 3.55
CA LYS A 64 -0.07 -17.93 4.72
C LYS A 64 1.32 -17.47 4.29
N THR A 65 1.99 -16.69 5.12
CA THR A 65 3.40 -16.33 4.92
C THR A 65 4.34 -17.52 5.21
N PRO A 66 5.45 -17.68 4.47
CA PRO A 66 5.80 -16.94 3.26
C PRO A 66 4.82 -17.24 2.10
N PHE A 67 4.38 -16.18 1.41
CA PHE A 67 3.46 -16.24 0.28
C PHE A 67 4.11 -15.65 -0.96
N TYR A 68 3.86 -16.26 -2.12
CA TYR A 68 4.31 -15.78 -3.42
C TYR A 68 3.24 -16.05 -4.48
N SER A 69 3.03 -15.08 -5.37
CA SER A 69 2.26 -15.26 -6.61
C SER A 69 2.75 -14.29 -7.67
N ASP A 70 2.88 -14.76 -8.91
CA ASP A 70 3.18 -13.96 -10.10
C ASP A 70 1.96 -13.74 -11.02
N GLN A 71 0.77 -14.15 -10.55
CA GLN A 71 -0.51 -14.07 -11.27
C GLN A 71 -1.48 -13.08 -10.61
N ILE A 72 -0.97 -12.01 -10.00
CA ILE A 72 -1.83 -10.98 -9.39
C ILE A 72 -2.18 -9.94 -10.45
N THR A 73 -3.43 -9.49 -10.45
CA THR A 73 -3.83 -8.35 -11.29
C THR A 73 -3.05 -7.10 -10.89
N ALA A 74 -2.50 -6.37 -11.86
CA ALA A 74 -1.83 -5.11 -11.58
C ALA A 74 -2.85 -4.02 -11.21
N GLY A 75 -2.48 -3.09 -10.34
CA GLY A 75 -3.36 -2.02 -9.88
C GLY A 75 -3.16 -1.69 -8.41
N SER A 76 -4.11 -0.95 -7.85
CA SER A 76 -4.12 -0.64 -6.43
C SER A 76 -4.94 -1.67 -5.66
N HIS A 77 -4.35 -2.23 -4.60
CA HIS A 77 -4.94 -3.29 -3.79
C HIS A 77 -4.83 -2.95 -2.31
N SER A 78 -5.81 -3.40 -1.52
CA SER A 78 -5.70 -3.41 -0.06
C SER A 78 -5.10 -4.73 0.38
N ILE A 79 -3.94 -4.69 1.02
CA ILE A 79 -3.33 -5.87 1.63
C ILE A 79 -3.62 -5.92 3.13
N LYS A 80 -3.93 -7.10 3.64
CA LYS A 80 -3.97 -7.40 5.07
C LYS A 80 -3.10 -8.61 5.38
N ILE A 81 -2.20 -8.47 6.35
CA ILE A 81 -1.35 -9.55 6.86
C ILE A 81 -1.72 -9.73 8.34
N SER A 82 -2.27 -10.87 8.71
CA SER A 82 -2.92 -11.10 10.01
C SER A 82 -2.36 -12.30 10.73
N ALA A 83 -1.87 -12.12 11.96
CA ALA A 83 -1.44 -13.19 12.85
C ALA A 83 -2.14 -13.05 14.20
N SER A 84 -2.89 -14.06 14.62
CA SER A 84 -3.66 -14.03 15.87
C SER A 84 -4.54 -12.77 15.99
N GLN A 85 -4.26 -11.88 16.95
CA GLN A 85 -5.01 -10.63 17.16
C GLN A 85 -4.34 -9.40 16.52
N THR A 86 -3.13 -9.54 15.96
CA THR A 86 -2.41 -8.44 15.31
C THR A 86 -2.57 -8.50 13.80
N SER A 87 -2.62 -7.33 13.17
CA SER A 87 -2.64 -7.23 11.72
C SER A 87 -1.97 -5.97 11.22
N TYR A 88 -1.35 -6.10 10.05
CA TYR A 88 -0.92 -4.99 9.22
C TYR A 88 -1.90 -4.82 8.06
N VAL A 89 -2.34 -3.60 7.80
CA VAL A 89 -3.21 -3.25 6.67
C VAL A 89 -2.62 -2.06 5.95
N ASP A 90 -2.55 -2.14 4.62
CA ASP A 90 -2.08 -1.04 3.79
C ASP A 90 -2.70 -1.06 2.39
N LYS A 91 -2.57 0.05 1.69
CA LYS A 91 -2.89 0.17 0.27
C LYS A 91 -1.60 0.10 -0.53
N ILE A 92 -1.46 -0.94 -1.35
CA ILE A 92 -0.29 -1.18 -2.17
C ILE A 92 -0.60 -0.97 -3.65
N THR A 93 0.43 -0.66 -4.43
CA THR A 93 0.36 -0.59 -5.89
C THR A 93 1.17 -1.75 -6.45
N LEU A 94 0.49 -2.65 -7.16
CA LEU A 94 1.10 -3.77 -7.85
C LEU A 94 1.35 -3.37 -9.31
N THR A 95 2.62 -3.19 -9.67
CA THR A 95 2.99 -2.76 -11.02
C THR A 95 3.15 -3.97 -11.95
N SER A 96 2.45 -3.94 -13.09
CA SER A 96 2.50 -4.97 -14.13
C SER A 96 3.94 -5.34 -14.52
N GLY A 97 4.27 -6.64 -14.51
CA GLY A 97 5.57 -7.15 -14.89
C GLY A 97 6.69 -6.89 -13.88
N THR A 98 6.37 -6.49 -12.66
CA THR A 98 7.34 -6.27 -11.58
C THR A 98 6.95 -7.05 -10.33
N LEU A 99 7.91 -7.21 -9.41
CA LEU A 99 7.70 -7.81 -8.10
C LEU A 99 7.52 -6.71 -7.05
N THR A 100 6.46 -6.83 -6.26
CA THR A 100 6.28 -6.13 -4.98
C THR A 100 6.64 -7.08 -3.85
N VAL A 101 7.51 -6.64 -2.94
CA VAL A 101 7.94 -7.42 -1.77
C VAL A 101 7.43 -6.73 -0.51
N ILE A 102 6.80 -7.50 0.38
CA ILE A 102 6.32 -7.01 1.67
C ILE A 102 6.85 -7.92 2.75
N ASN A 103 7.55 -7.35 3.71
CA ASN A 103 8.09 -8.07 4.85
C ASN A 103 7.61 -7.40 6.14
N ARG A 104 7.02 -8.17 7.07
CA ARG A 104 6.46 -7.63 8.32
C ARG A 104 6.90 -8.42 9.55
N GLU A 105 7.44 -7.72 10.53
CA GLU A 105 7.50 -8.19 11.92
C GLU A 105 6.27 -7.67 12.65
N LEU A 106 5.32 -8.57 12.91
CA LEU A 106 4.08 -8.26 13.61
C LEU A 106 4.28 -8.40 15.11
N ALA A 107 3.70 -7.46 15.84
CA ALA A 107 3.66 -7.41 17.29
C ALA A 107 2.28 -6.92 17.72
N ASP A 108 1.87 -7.28 18.93
CA ASP A 108 0.61 -6.82 19.51
C ASP A 108 0.63 -5.31 19.74
N ASN A 109 1.76 -4.79 20.22
CA ASN A 109 1.98 -3.35 20.27
C ASN A 109 2.28 -2.81 18.87
N PHE A 110 1.46 -1.88 18.39
CA PHE A 110 1.65 -1.25 17.08
C PHE A 110 3.02 -0.60 16.93
N MET A 111 3.52 0.09 17.95
CA MET A 111 4.82 0.76 17.90
C MET A 111 5.99 -0.23 17.94
N ALA A 112 5.73 -1.51 18.25
CA ALA A 112 6.71 -2.59 18.17
C ALA A 112 6.73 -3.28 16.79
N GLN A 113 5.80 -2.94 15.88
CA GLN A 113 5.80 -3.48 14.54
C GLN A 113 6.90 -2.85 13.68
N SER A 114 7.46 -3.64 12.77
CA SER A 114 8.46 -3.20 11.79
C SER A 114 8.29 -3.94 10.48
N GLY A 115 8.89 -3.42 9.40
CA GLY A 115 8.70 -4.00 8.07
C GLY A 115 9.16 -3.11 6.95
N GLU A 116 9.14 -3.63 5.72
CA GLU A 116 9.38 -2.87 4.50
C GLU A 116 8.45 -3.33 3.38
N ASN A 117 7.98 -2.37 2.60
CA ASN A 117 7.32 -2.57 1.32
C ASN A 117 8.26 -2.07 0.23
N LEU A 118 8.61 -2.94 -0.70
CA LEU A 118 9.48 -2.64 -1.84
C LEU A 118 8.70 -2.80 -3.13
N TRP A 119 8.70 -1.79 -3.99
CA TRP A 119 8.11 -1.89 -5.33
C TRP A 119 8.90 -1.09 -6.35
N LEU A 120 8.68 -1.43 -7.63
CA LEU A 120 9.36 -0.82 -8.75
C LEU A 120 8.43 0.10 -9.54
N GLU A 121 8.96 1.25 -9.95
CA GLU A 121 8.31 2.21 -10.82
C GLU A 121 9.06 2.29 -12.17
N PRO A 122 8.47 1.77 -13.26
CA PRO A 122 9.07 1.81 -14.59
C PRO A 122 9.21 3.23 -15.14
N GLY A 123 10.25 3.46 -15.93
CA GLY A 123 10.48 4.73 -16.62
C GLY A 123 11.10 5.82 -15.75
N LEU A 124 11.41 5.51 -14.50
CA LEU A 124 12.11 6.38 -13.56
C LEU A 124 13.35 5.64 -13.03
N THR A 125 14.28 6.38 -12.43
CA THR A 125 15.55 5.83 -11.90
C THR A 125 15.77 6.25 -10.45
N GLY A 126 16.71 5.57 -9.80
CA GLY A 126 17.11 5.82 -8.43
C GLY A 126 16.35 4.98 -7.41
N THR A 127 16.65 5.20 -6.13
CA THR A 127 16.00 4.53 -5.00
C THR A 127 15.42 5.58 -4.06
N LEU A 128 14.10 5.61 -3.92
CA LEU A 128 13.42 6.45 -2.94
C LEU A 128 13.20 5.65 -1.65
N ILE A 129 13.79 6.13 -0.56
CA ILE A 129 13.63 5.53 0.77
C ILE A 129 12.80 6.48 1.62
N ILE A 130 11.68 5.99 2.13
CA ILE A 130 10.81 6.67 3.08
C ILE A 130 10.68 5.82 4.33
N SER A 131 10.48 6.44 5.49
CA SER A 131 10.34 5.67 6.72
C SER A 131 9.34 6.24 7.72
N ARG A 132 8.92 5.37 8.63
CA ARG A 132 8.11 5.66 9.81
C ARG A 132 8.87 5.12 11.04
N PRO A 133 9.32 5.97 11.98
CA PRO A 133 9.18 7.44 12.01
C PRO A 133 9.89 8.12 10.84
N SER A 134 9.52 9.36 10.51
CA SER A 134 10.25 10.16 9.51
C SER A 134 11.66 10.49 10.01
N ASP A 135 12.50 11.01 9.12
CA ASP A 135 13.84 11.52 9.45
C ASP A 135 14.84 10.47 9.97
N ALA A 136 14.57 9.18 9.76
CA ALA A 136 15.53 8.12 10.04
C ALA A 136 16.79 8.28 9.17
N TYR A 137 17.96 8.07 9.77
CA TYR A 137 19.25 8.08 9.07
C TYR A 137 19.37 6.85 8.18
N ILE A 138 19.95 7.05 7.00
CA ILE A 138 20.10 6.05 5.95
C ILE A 138 21.59 5.72 5.79
N THR A 139 21.93 4.44 5.88
CA THR A 139 23.18 3.91 5.32
C THR A 139 22.87 2.84 4.27
N ILE A 140 23.63 2.84 3.18
CA ILE A 140 23.57 1.84 2.12
C ILE A 140 24.99 1.34 1.90
N ASP A 141 25.20 0.03 2.07
CA ASP A 141 26.52 -0.63 2.04
C ASP A 141 27.55 0.05 2.96
N GLY A 142 27.07 0.55 4.11
CA GLY A 142 27.88 1.27 5.09
C GLY A 142 28.15 2.75 4.77
N LYS A 143 27.79 3.24 3.58
CA LYS A 143 27.89 4.67 3.21
C LYS A 143 26.65 5.44 3.65
N SER A 144 26.83 6.62 4.25
CA SER A 144 25.72 7.46 4.72
C SER A 144 25.10 8.29 3.59
N TYR A 145 23.76 8.38 3.57
CA TYR A 145 22.97 9.11 2.57
C TYR A 145 22.05 10.21 3.17
N GLY A 146 22.22 10.53 4.45
CA GLY A 146 21.41 11.51 5.17
C GLY A 146 20.18 10.89 5.81
N LYS A 147 19.05 11.60 5.78
CA LYS A 147 17.79 11.20 6.42
C LYS A 147 16.69 10.93 5.40
N THR A 148 15.75 10.04 5.74
CA THR A 148 14.51 9.85 4.97
C THR A 148 13.58 11.08 5.09
N ALA A 149 12.75 11.43 4.11
CA ALA A 149 12.59 10.82 2.79
C ALA A 149 13.72 11.24 1.82
N LYS A 150 14.35 10.27 1.13
CA LYS A 150 15.51 10.54 0.26
C LYS A 150 15.46 9.74 -1.03
N LEU A 151 15.62 10.44 -2.16
CA LEU A 151 15.94 9.84 -3.44
C LEU A 151 17.46 9.74 -3.60
N VAL A 152 17.95 8.52 -3.82
CA VAL A 152 19.35 8.20 -4.10
C VAL A 152 19.48 7.82 -5.57
N GLN A 153 20.21 8.60 -6.36
CA GLN A 153 20.32 8.38 -7.82
C GLN A 153 21.45 7.40 -8.18
N ASP A 154 22.60 7.52 -7.52
CA ASP A 154 23.84 6.87 -7.95
C ASP A 154 24.14 5.61 -7.11
N LEU A 155 23.22 4.65 -7.16
CA LEU A 155 23.48 3.28 -6.71
C LEU A 155 23.79 2.41 -7.93
N GLU A 156 24.79 1.55 -7.80
CA GLU A 156 25.12 0.55 -8.82
C GLU A 156 23.94 -0.41 -9.02
N ASP A 157 23.88 -1.11 -10.15
CA ASP A 157 22.85 -2.14 -10.37
C ASP A 157 23.25 -3.39 -9.60
N GLY A 158 22.41 -3.85 -8.66
CA GLY A 158 22.74 -5.04 -7.88
C GLY A 158 22.00 -5.12 -6.56
N ASP A 159 22.47 -6.02 -5.71
CA ASP A 159 21.97 -6.14 -4.35
C ASP A 159 22.72 -5.16 -3.44
N HIS A 160 21.97 -4.43 -2.63
CA HIS A 160 22.52 -3.50 -1.64
C HIS A 160 21.92 -3.76 -0.27
N LYS A 161 22.72 -3.56 0.78
CA LYS A 161 22.25 -3.61 2.15
C LYS A 161 21.90 -2.21 2.64
N VAL A 162 20.64 -2.01 3.01
CA VAL A 162 20.16 -0.76 3.62
C VAL A 162 20.03 -0.95 5.11
N GLN A 163 20.45 0.05 5.87
CA GLN A 163 20.19 0.15 7.30
C GLN A 163 19.56 1.51 7.60
N LEU A 164 18.46 1.49 8.35
CA LEU A 164 17.82 2.69 8.89
C LEU A 164 17.96 2.75 10.41
N THR A 165 18.31 3.94 10.92
CA THR A 165 18.41 4.21 12.35
C THR A 165 17.64 5.48 12.73
N ALA A 166 17.03 5.47 13.91
CA ALA A 166 16.38 6.64 14.50
C ALA A 166 16.46 6.55 16.03
N ASP A 167 16.58 7.70 16.68
CA ASP A 167 16.73 7.77 18.14
C ASP A 167 15.48 7.20 18.84
N GLY A 168 15.67 6.25 19.76
CA GLY A 168 14.58 5.54 20.44
C GLY A 168 13.94 4.40 19.62
N PHE A 169 14.49 4.07 18.46
CA PHE A 169 14.02 2.99 17.59
C PHE A 169 15.09 1.91 17.40
N ILE A 170 14.64 0.70 17.11
CA ILE A 170 15.51 -0.45 16.86
C ILE A 170 16.00 -0.36 15.41
N PRO A 171 17.31 -0.32 15.15
CA PRO A 171 17.84 -0.31 13.80
C PRO A 171 17.22 -1.40 12.92
N ARG A 172 16.83 -1.04 11.71
CA ARG A 172 16.30 -1.99 10.73
C ARG A 172 17.29 -2.16 9.58
N GLU A 173 17.69 -3.40 9.34
CA GLU A 173 18.48 -3.78 8.17
C GLU A 173 17.63 -4.60 7.20
N PHE A 174 17.77 -4.33 5.90
CA PHE A 174 17.12 -5.07 4.84
C PHE A 174 17.92 -5.00 3.54
N ALA A 175 17.67 -5.94 2.63
CA ALA A 175 18.29 -5.94 1.31
C ALA A 175 17.36 -5.30 0.28
N ILE A 176 17.94 -4.59 -0.67
CA ILE A 176 17.26 -4.09 -1.86
C ILE A 176 17.97 -4.56 -3.11
N LYS A 177 17.26 -4.59 -4.23
CA LYS A 177 17.84 -4.83 -5.55
C LYS A 177 17.56 -3.67 -6.49
N THR A 178 18.61 -2.96 -6.89
CA THR A 178 18.55 -1.77 -7.74
C THR A 178 18.71 -2.14 -9.21
N SER A 179 18.18 -1.29 -10.08
CA SER A 179 18.41 -1.35 -11.52
C SER A 179 18.24 0.02 -12.13
N SER A 180 19.11 0.36 -13.08
CA SER A 180 19.05 1.53 -13.93
C SER A 180 17.75 1.66 -14.76
N LYS A 181 16.93 0.62 -14.83
CA LYS A 181 15.67 0.59 -15.59
C LYS A 181 14.43 0.99 -14.77
N TYR A 182 14.55 0.98 -13.45
CA TYR A 182 13.42 1.17 -12.54
C TYR A 182 13.81 2.09 -11.40
N ARG A 183 12.85 2.85 -10.91
CA ARG A 183 12.97 3.45 -9.60
C ARG A 183 12.50 2.44 -8.58
N LEU A 184 13.36 2.11 -7.62
CA LEU A 184 12.95 1.34 -6.45
C LEU A 184 12.36 2.29 -5.41
N ILE A 185 11.20 1.94 -4.86
CA ILE A 185 10.67 2.59 -3.67
C ILE A 185 10.73 1.63 -2.50
N ALA A 186 11.25 2.11 -1.37
CA ALA A 186 11.27 1.41 -0.10
C ALA A 186 10.47 2.21 0.94
N ASP A 187 9.30 1.71 1.34
CA ASP A 187 8.52 2.24 2.46
C ASP A 187 8.77 1.38 3.71
N VAL A 188 9.44 1.96 4.71
CA VAL A 188 10.01 1.22 5.83
C VAL A 188 9.38 1.64 7.16
N THR A 189 8.98 0.68 7.98
CA THR A 189 8.54 0.89 9.36
C THR A 189 9.61 0.37 10.33
N ILE A 190 10.02 1.22 11.27
CA ILE A 190 11.03 0.91 12.29
C ILE A 190 10.34 0.79 13.65
N ALA A 191 10.66 -0.25 14.42
CA ALA A 191 10.03 -0.51 15.72
C ALA A 191 10.64 0.37 16.83
N SER A 192 9.81 0.86 17.75
CA SER A 192 10.24 1.55 18.97
C SER A 192 10.88 0.57 19.96
N GLN A 193 12.00 0.97 20.55
CA GLN A 193 12.71 0.21 21.57
C GLN A 193 11.85 0.00 22.83
N ILE A 194 11.17 1.06 23.26
CA ILE A 194 10.27 1.03 24.44
C ILE A 194 9.09 0.10 24.17
N ALA A 195 8.51 0.16 22.98
CA ALA A 195 7.39 -0.69 22.62
C ALA A 195 7.76 -2.19 22.58
N LYS A 196 9.01 -2.52 22.25
CA LYS A 196 9.56 -3.90 22.34
C LYS A 196 10.07 -4.27 23.74
N GLY A 197 9.95 -3.38 24.74
CA GLY A 197 10.45 -3.63 26.10
C GLY A 197 11.98 -3.70 26.21
N GLN A 198 12.71 -3.17 25.22
CA GLN A 198 14.16 -3.20 25.13
C GLN A 198 14.72 -1.83 25.55
N VAL A 199 14.84 -1.57 26.85
CA VAL A 199 15.53 -0.40 27.39
C VAL A 199 16.77 -0.85 28.17
N ALA A 200 17.93 -0.28 27.85
CA ALA A 200 19.16 -0.47 28.63
C ALA A 200 19.09 0.34 29.95
N PRO A 201 19.71 -0.12 31.07
CA PRO A 201 19.41 0.42 32.40
C PRO A 201 19.76 1.89 32.70
N ASN A 202 20.58 2.59 31.88
CA ASN A 202 21.26 3.82 32.34
C ASN A 202 21.24 5.02 31.38
N THR A 203 20.34 5.08 30.40
CA THR A 203 20.15 6.34 29.65
C THR A 203 19.18 7.22 30.42
N PRO A 204 19.51 8.49 30.73
CA PRO A 204 18.54 9.42 31.29
C PRO A 204 17.29 9.40 30.41
N LEU A 205 16.15 9.09 31.02
CA LEU A 205 14.85 9.05 30.37
C LEU A 205 14.48 10.45 29.88
N THR A 206 14.89 10.81 28.67
CA THR A 206 14.04 11.66 27.86
C THR A 206 12.98 10.71 27.30
N LEU A 207 11.89 10.53 28.05
CA LEU A 207 10.65 9.96 27.49
C LEU A 207 10.47 10.60 26.11
N PRO A 208 10.15 9.87 25.02
CA PRO A 208 9.53 10.52 23.88
C PRO A 208 8.34 11.24 24.49
N GLN A 209 8.42 12.56 24.60
CA GLN A 209 7.35 13.35 25.18
C GLN A 209 6.20 13.15 24.20
N THR A 210 5.28 12.24 24.53
CA THR A 210 4.02 12.10 23.81
C THR A 210 3.34 13.43 24.01
N LYS A 211 3.47 14.27 22.99
CA LYS A 211 2.81 15.56 22.93
C LYS A 211 1.34 15.27 23.16
N LYS A 212 0.80 15.78 24.26
CA LYS A 212 -0.61 15.67 24.53
C LYS A 212 -1.30 16.83 23.85
N ILE A 213 -2.46 16.55 23.30
CA ILE A 213 -3.33 17.59 22.76
C ILE A 213 -4.66 17.52 23.47
N GLU A 214 -5.22 18.68 23.74
CA GLU A 214 -6.58 18.86 24.21
C GLU A 214 -7.46 19.24 23.02
N ILE A 215 -8.65 18.63 22.91
CA ILE A 215 -9.63 18.99 21.90
C ILE A 215 -10.26 20.34 22.23
N THR A 216 -10.12 21.31 21.34
CA THR A 216 -10.70 22.65 21.52
C THR A 216 -12.19 22.66 21.18
N LYS A 217 -12.86 23.81 21.36
CA LYS A 217 -14.27 23.95 21.02
C LYS A 217 -14.49 23.74 19.53
N THR A 218 -15.30 22.74 19.18
CA THR A 218 -15.80 22.56 17.81
C THR A 218 -17.23 23.12 17.70
N PRO A 219 -17.68 23.56 16.52
CA PRO A 219 -19.06 24.02 16.33
C PRO A 219 -20.13 22.97 16.67
N GLN A 220 -19.77 21.69 16.58
CA GLN A 220 -20.67 20.56 16.80
C GLN A 220 -20.57 19.97 18.22
N GLY A 221 -19.65 20.45 19.06
CA GLY A 221 -19.39 19.92 20.41
C GLY A 221 -18.56 18.64 20.47
N PHE A 222 -18.22 18.05 19.32
CA PHE A 222 -17.33 16.90 19.18
C PHE A 222 -16.43 17.04 17.95
N LEU A 223 -15.31 16.31 17.95
CA LEU A 223 -14.40 16.15 16.82
C LEU A 223 -14.43 14.70 16.35
N ARG A 224 -14.44 14.51 15.03
CA ARG A 224 -14.44 13.17 14.43
C ARG A 224 -13.04 12.58 14.41
N VAL A 225 -12.95 11.32 14.80
CA VAL A 225 -11.77 10.47 14.63
C VAL A 225 -11.97 9.65 13.36
N ARG A 226 -11.05 9.77 12.41
CA ARG A 226 -11.16 9.16 11.08
C ARG A 226 -10.12 8.08 10.84
N LYS A 227 -10.40 7.20 9.89
CA LYS A 227 -9.48 6.10 9.52
C LYS A 227 -8.21 6.61 8.84
N ASP A 228 -8.32 7.65 8.01
CA ASP A 228 -7.22 8.30 7.28
C ASP A 228 -7.24 9.83 7.45
N ALA A 229 -6.12 10.47 7.07
CA ALA A 229 -5.93 11.93 7.06
C ALA A 229 -6.73 12.62 5.93
N SER A 230 -8.04 12.43 5.89
CA SER A 230 -8.94 13.00 4.89
C SER A 230 -10.33 13.28 5.44
N LEU A 231 -10.96 14.37 5.00
CA LEU A 231 -12.34 14.72 5.36
C LEU A 231 -13.37 13.73 4.77
N THR A 232 -12.97 12.95 3.76
CA THR A 232 -13.81 11.94 3.10
C THR A 232 -13.56 10.52 3.62
N SER A 233 -12.60 10.34 4.53
CA SER A 233 -12.31 9.02 5.14
C SER A 233 -13.37 8.65 6.17
N ASP A 234 -13.58 7.35 6.36
CA ASP A 234 -14.53 6.78 7.30
C ASP A 234 -14.34 7.34 8.72
N GLU A 235 -15.44 7.69 9.37
CA GLU A 235 -15.46 8.04 10.79
C GLU A 235 -15.39 6.76 11.62
N ILE A 236 -14.34 6.62 12.43
CA ILE A 236 -14.11 5.47 13.31
C ILE A 236 -14.43 5.77 14.77
N GLY A 237 -14.70 7.03 15.10
CA GLY A 237 -15.03 7.47 16.45
C GLY A 237 -15.26 8.98 16.56
N ARG A 238 -15.56 9.43 17.78
CA ARG A 238 -15.73 10.85 18.14
C ARG A 238 -15.09 11.13 19.49
N VAL A 239 -14.52 12.32 19.63
CA VAL A 239 -13.95 12.84 20.87
C VAL A 239 -14.62 14.17 21.20
N SER A 240 -14.79 14.47 22.47
CA SER A 240 -15.46 15.68 22.96
C SER A 240 -14.47 16.81 23.23
N THR A 241 -14.94 18.05 23.28
CA THR A 241 -14.12 19.18 23.73
C THR A 241 -13.60 18.94 25.15
N GLY A 242 -12.31 19.18 25.37
CA GLY A 242 -11.61 18.91 26.63
C GLY A 242 -10.97 17.52 26.70
N ASP A 243 -11.30 16.60 25.79
CA ASP A 243 -10.64 15.30 25.73
C ASP A 243 -9.16 15.47 25.44
N GLN A 244 -8.33 14.67 26.12
CA GLN A 244 -6.90 14.67 25.95
C GLN A 244 -6.46 13.41 25.22
N LEU A 245 -5.67 13.59 24.15
CA LEU A 245 -5.22 12.49 23.32
C LEU A 245 -3.70 12.54 23.15
N GLU A 246 -3.10 11.36 23.05
CA GLU A 246 -1.69 11.21 22.78
C GLU A 246 -1.43 11.30 21.27
N VAL A 247 -0.53 12.21 20.89
CA VAL A 247 -0.13 12.37 19.50
C VAL A 247 0.92 11.33 19.13
N ILE A 248 0.66 10.61 18.04
CA ILE A 248 1.58 9.63 17.43
C ILE A 248 2.36 10.29 16.29
N GLN A 249 1.67 11.09 15.48
CA GLN A 249 2.21 11.69 14.25
C GLN A 249 1.40 12.93 13.88
N GLU A 250 2.05 13.93 13.29
CA GLU A 250 1.38 15.05 12.65
C GLU A 250 1.70 15.03 11.14
N THR A 251 0.73 15.33 10.29
CA THR A 251 0.94 15.42 8.84
C THR A 251 -0.02 16.44 8.24
N GLY A 252 0.51 17.60 7.86
CA GLY A 252 -0.29 18.74 7.39
C GLY A 252 -1.32 19.17 8.43
N GLU A 253 -2.59 19.21 8.02
CA GLU A 253 -3.74 19.60 8.86
C GLU A 253 -4.30 18.45 9.72
N TRP A 254 -3.57 17.33 9.81
CA TRP A 254 -4.02 16.13 10.49
C TRP A 254 -3.07 15.69 11.59
N VAL A 255 -3.64 15.20 12.67
CA VAL A 255 -2.94 14.62 13.81
C VAL A 255 -3.40 13.18 13.96
N LYS A 256 -2.46 12.25 13.94
CA LYS A 256 -2.69 10.85 14.23
C LYS A 256 -2.60 10.64 15.73
N VAL A 257 -3.66 10.09 16.31
CA VAL A 257 -3.82 9.91 17.75
C VAL A 257 -4.16 8.47 18.10
N ILE A 258 -3.89 8.10 19.35
CA ILE A 258 -4.48 6.89 19.95
C ILE A 258 -5.87 7.27 20.49
N PHE A 259 -6.89 6.58 20.00
CA PHE A 259 -8.28 6.71 20.42
C PHE A 259 -8.82 5.31 20.75
N GLU A 260 -9.20 5.08 22.01
CA GLU A 260 -9.72 3.79 22.50
C GLU A 260 -8.83 2.59 22.14
N GLY A 261 -7.50 2.77 22.20
CA GLY A 261 -6.52 1.74 21.81
C GLY A 261 -6.39 1.50 20.29
N LYS A 262 -7.10 2.26 19.46
CA LYS A 262 -7.00 2.25 17.99
C LYS A 262 -6.34 3.53 17.50
N GLN A 263 -5.84 3.51 16.26
CA GLN A 263 -5.31 4.71 15.63
C GLN A 263 -6.38 5.41 14.82
N GLY A 264 -6.40 6.73 14.92
CA GLY A 264 -7.25 7.55 14.09
C GLY A 264 -6.63 8.91 13.82
N TRP A 265 -7.18 9.58 12.82
CA TRP A 265 -6.79 10.91 12.40
C TRP A 265 -7.84 11.91 12.80
N ILE A 266 -7.39 12.99 13.42
CA ILE A 266 -8.22 14.14 13.78
C ILE A 266 -7.67 15.40 13.12
N SER A 267 -8.52 16.40 12.94
CA SER A 267 -8.11 17.68 12.35
C SER A 267 -7.33 18.51 13.37
N LYS A 268 -6.13 18.95 12.97
CA LYS A 268 -5.21 19.75 13.79
C LYS A 268 -5.82 21.08 14.22
N THR A 269 -6.70 21.65 13.40
CA THR A 269 -7.41 22.91 13.66
C THR A 269 -8.16 22.93 15.00
N TYR A 270 -8.61 21.76 15.46
CA TYR A 270 -9.39 21.62 16.69
C TYR A 270 -8.58 21.02 17.85
N THR A 271 -7.26 21.18 17.81
CA THR A 271 -6.35 20.64 18.82
C THR A 271 -5.50 21.76 19.40
N LYS A 272 -5.28 21.71 20.71
CA LYS A 272 -4.34 22.58 21.41
C LYS A 272 -3.29 21.71 22.07
N GLU A 273 -2.03 21.99 21.77
CA GLU A 273 -0.91 21.31 22.41
C GLU A 273 -0.86 21.69 23.89
N ILE A 274 -0.78 20.67 24.73
CA ILE A 274 -0.52 20.79 26.16
C ILE A 274 0.83 20.13 26.42
N GLY A 275 1.85 20.97 26.60
CA GLY A 275 3.18 20.51 27.04
C GLY A 275 3.10 19.95 28.46
N ASN A 276 3.92 18.93 28.74
CA ASN A 276 4.18 18.51 30.12
C ASN A 276 4.89 19.63 30.89
#